data_AF-A0A383DZF6-F1
#
_entry.id   AF-A0A383DZF6-F1
#
_cell.length_a   1.000
_cell.length_b   1.000
_cell.length_c   1.000
_cell.angle_alpha   90.00
_cell.angle_beta   90.00
_cell.angle_gamma   90.00
#
_symmetry.space_group_name_H-M   'P 1'
#
loop_
_entity.id
_entity.type
_entity.pdbx_description
1 polymer ?
#
loop_
_entity_poly.entity_id
_entity_poly.type
_entity_poly.pdbx_seq_one_letter_code
_entity_poly.pdbx_strand_id
1 'polypeptide(L)'
;MKTFKDMFDEVLGLTQRKAVGRRMRMMAKKSSTKAKKKLNKMKALSHDKAKKKAQKAVRKRIMQKMVGKNKDLSTMSVGQKAAIEKKTDKKMRAMGAKVMTLVKKTSKQMVKKHRAAKQAMMLAKHKDQHESI
;
A
#
# COMPACT_ATOMS: atom_id res chain seq x y z
N MET A 1 -8.27 -35.90 13.31
CA MET A 1 -8.46 -34.83 12.30
C MET A 1 -7.98 -33.53 12.90
N LYS A 2 -7.19 -32.71 12.16
CA LYS A 2 -6.80 -31.38 12.65
C LYS A 2 -8.04 -30.50 12.77
N THR A 3 -8.17 -29.75 13.86
CA THR A 3 -9.32 -28.88 14.06
C THR A 3 -9.20 -27.62 13.21
N PHE A 4 -10.33 -26.98 12.91
CA PHE A 4 -10.35 -25.74 12.12
C PHE A 4 -9.50 -24.62 12.74
N LYS A 5 -9.36 -24.64 14.07
CA LYS A 5 -8.52 -23.72 14.84
C LYS A 5 -7.03 -23.98 14.60
N ASP A 6 -6.60 -25.24 14.59
CA ASP A 6 -5.21 -25.64 14.32
C ASP A 6 -4.76 -25.25 12.90
N MET A 7 -5.66 -25.37 11.92
CA MET A 7 -5.39 -24.90 10.55
C MET A 7 -5.25 -23.37 10.47
N PHE A 8 -6.06 -22.62 11.21
CA PHE A 8 -6.01 -21.16 11.21
C PHE A 8 -4.74 -20.64 11.88
N ASP A 9 -4.35 -21.26 13.00
CA ASP A 9 -3.13 -20.91 13.75
C ASP A 9 -1.85 -21.27 12.96
N GLU A 10 -1.83 -22.39 12.23
CA GLU A 10 -0.73 -22.73 11.30
C GLU A 10 -0.61 -21.70 10.16
N VAL A 11 -1.74 -21.27 9.57
CA VAL A 11 -1.75 -20.27 8.48
C VAL A 11 -1.32 -18.88 8.98
N LEU A 12 -1.80 -18.45 10.16
CA LEU A 12 -1.32 -17.24 10.82
C LEU A 12 0.18 -17.32 11.10
N GLY A 13 0.66 -18.45 11.62
CA GLY A 13 2.09 -18.73 11.81
C GLY A 13 2.91 -18.62 10.52
N LEU A 14 2.40 -19.16 9.40
CA LEU A 14 3.05 -19.06 8.09
C LEU A 14 3.11 -17.63 7.55
N THR A 15 2.04 -16.84 7.71
CA THR A 15 2.03 -15.44 7.25
C THR A 15 2.99 -14.57 8.06
N GLN A 16 3.06 -14.79 9.38
CA GLN A 16 4.00 -14.13 10.28
C GLN A 16 5.45 -14.53 9.96
N ARG A 17 5.75 -15.82 9.79
CA ARG A 17 7.08 -16.31 9.37
C ARG A 17 7.51 -15.69 8.04
N LYS A 18 6.61 -15.62 7.05
CA LYS A 18 6.87 -14.94 5.77
C LYS A 18 7.13 -13.44 5.94
N ALA A 19 6.43 -12.77 6.87
CA ALA A 19 6.65 -11.36 7.17
C ALA A 19 8.02 -11.13 7.83
N VAL A 20 8.41 -11.96 8.79
CA VAL A 20 9.73 -11.94 9.43
C VAL A 20 10.84 -12.20 8.42
N GLY A 21 10.72 -13.24 7.59
CA GLY A 21 11.69 -13.52 6.53
C GLY A 21 11.86 -12.36 5.55
N ARG A 22 10.78 -11.65 5.21
CA ARG A 22 10.86 -10.41 4.40
C ARG A 22 11.60 -9.29 5.12
N ARG A 23 11.41 -9.12 6.44
CA ARG A 23 12.16 -8.13 7.25
C ARG A 23 13.64 -8.48 7.28
N MET A 24 14.00 -9.72 7.59
CA MET A 24 15.40 -10.19 7.59
C MET A 24 16.06 -10.01 6.23
N ARG A 25 15.38 -10.38 5.13
CA ARG A 25 15.89 -10.14 3.77
C ARG A 25 16.10 -8.67 3.43
N MET A 26 15.32 -7.75 4.02
CA MET A 26 15.52 -6.31 3.84
C MET A 26 16.69 -5.79 4.67
N MET A 27 16.89 -6.34 5.87
CA MET A 27 18.05 -6.03 6.73
C MET A 27 19.35 -6.61 6.16
N ALA A 28 19.30 -7.78 5.52
CA ALA A 28 20.43 -8.40 4.85
C ALA A 28 20.88 -7.68 3.56
N LYS A 29 20.16 -6.66 3.10
CA LYS A 29 20.59 -5.86 1.94
C LYS A 29 21.84 -5.06 2.28
N LYS A 30 22.78 -5.02 1.34
CA LYS A 30 23.96 -4.14 1.39
C LYS A 30 23.56 -2.71 1.74
N SER A 31 24.39 -2.03 2.54
CA SER A 31 24.19 -0.63 2.95
C SER A 31 23.96 0.29 1.75
N SER A 32 24.72 0.12 0.66
CA SER A 32 24.57 0.85 -0.60
C SER A 32 23.16 0.73 -1.20
N THR A 33 22.56 -0.45 -1.15
CA THR A 33 21.19 -0.69 -1.66
C THR A 33 20.14 -0.04 -0.76
N LYS A 34 20.36 -0.05 0.56
CA LYS A 34 19.50 0.67 1.54
C LYS A 34 19.58 2.18 1.29
N ALA A 35 20.77 2.73 1.10
CA ALA A 35 21.01 4.14 0.80
C ALA A 35 20.32 4.56 -0.51
N LYS A 36 20.52 3.82 -1.61
CA LYS A 36 19.86 4.08 -2.90
C LYS A 36 18.33 4.10 -2.78
N LYS A 37 17.75 3.23 -1.95
CA LYS A 37 16.32 3.22 -1.67
C LYS A 37 15.86 4.42 -0.84
N LYS A 38 16.63 4.85 0.17
CA LYS A 38 16.34 6.06 0.96
C LYS A 38 16.34 7.29 0.04
N LEU A 39 17.36 7.45 -0.80
CA LEU A 39 17.44 8.52 -1.80
C LEU A 39 16.26 8.51 -2.77
N ASN A 40 15.88 7.34 -3.29
CA ASN A 40 14.71 7.23 -4.19
C ASN A 40 13.38 7.62 -3.52
N LYS A 41 13.25 7.47 -2.20
CA LYS A 41 12.07 7.96 -1.46
C LYS A 41 12.07 9.49 -1.31
N MET A 42 13.25 10.12 -1.30
CA MET A 42 13.41 11.58 -1.23
C MET A 42 13.20 12.29 -2.57
N LYS A 43 13.26 11.54 -3.68
CA LYS A 43 12.94 12.07 -5.02
C LYS A 43 11.50 12.56 -5.08
N ALA A 44 11.28 13.61 -5.87
CA ALA A 44 9.95 14.14 -6.10
C ALA A 44 9.04 13.07 -6.73
N LEU A 45 7.81 12.97 -6.21
CA LEU A 45 6.80 12.10 -6.80
C LEU A 45 6.22 12.79 -8.04
N SER A 46 6.52 12.26 -9.23
CA SER A 46 5.92 12.74 -10.48
C SER A 46 4.38 12.64 -10.44
N HIS A 47 3.73 13.60 -11.10
CA HIS A 47 2.27 13.69 -11.21
C HIS A 47 1.64 12.40 -11.75
N ASP A 48 2.27 11.74 -12.73
CA ASP A 48 1.77 10.49 -13.30
C ASP A 48 1.81 9.34 -12.30
N LYS A 49 2.91 9.25 -11.54
CA LYS A 49 3.05 8.24 -10.47
C LYS A 49 2.02 8.49 -9.36
N ALA A 50 1.75 9.74 -9.03
CA ALA A 50 0.71 10.11 -8.07
C ALA A 50 -0.70 9.74 -8.58
N LYS A 51 -1.00 10.04 -9.86
CA LYS A 51 -2.27 9.69 -10.51
C LYS A 51 -2.50 8.17 -10.55
N LYS A 52 -1.50 7.38 -10.95
CA LYS A 52 -1.56 5.91 -10.95
C LYS A 52 -1.81 5.34 -9.55
N LYS A 53 -1.12 5.86 -8.52
CA LYS A 53 -1.35 5.46 -7.12
C LYS A 53 -2.76 5.84 -6.65
N ALA A 54 -3.24 7.02 -7.00
CA ALA A 54 -4.58 7.49 -6.66
C ALA A 54 -5.67 6.64 -7.34
N GLN A 55 -5.52 6.29 -8.61
CA GLN A 55 -6.43 5.38 -9.32
C GLN A 55 -6.54 4.02 -8.62
N LYS A 56 -5.42 3.43 -8.22
CA LYS A 56 -5.40 2.16 -7.47
C LYS A 56 -6.10 2.29 -6.12
N ALA A 57 -5.86 3.37 -5.38
CA ALA A 57 -6.51 3.61 -4.09
C ALA A 57 -8.03 3.81 -4.24
N VAL A 58 -8.48 4.56 -5.26
CA VAL A 58 -9.90 4.76 -5.55
C VAL A 58 -10.56 3.44 -5.97
N ARG A 59 -9.94 2.66 -6.86
CA ARG A 59 -10.41 1.32 -7.26
C ARG A 59 -10.58 0.42 -6.04
N LYS A 60 -9.56 0.31 -5.19
CA LYS A 60 -9.61 -0.51 -3.96
C LYS A 60 -10.72 -0.04 -3.01
N ARG A 61 -10.94 1.27 -2.88
CA ARG A 61 -12.01 1.83 -2.06
C ARG A 61 -13.40 1.47 -2.59
N ILE A 62 -13.59 1.55 -3.91
CA ILE A 62 -14.86 1.15 -4.54
C ILE A 62 -15.07 -0.35 -4.36
N MET A 63 -14.03 -1.15 -4.59
CA MET A 63 -14.04 -2.59 -4.40
C MET A 63 -14.46 -2.97 -2.97
N GLN A 64 -13.86 -2.34 -1.95
CA GLN A 64 -14.22 -2.57 -0.55
C GLN A 64 -15.66 -2.15 -0.24
N LYS A 65 -16.13 -1.04 -0.81
CA LYS A 65 -17.54 -0.63 -0.68
C LYS A 65 -18.51 -1.62 -1.32
N MET A 66 -18.09 -2.35 -2.35
CA MET A 66 -18.92 -3.38 -2.99
C MET A 66 -18.96 -4.69 -2.19
N VAL A 67 -17.90 -5.00 -1.46
CA VAL A 67 -17.83 -6.16 -0.58
C VAL A 67 -18.59 -5.94 0.73
N GLY A 68 -18.67 -4.68 1.19
CA GLY A 68 -19.33 -4.28 2.42
C GLY A 68 -18.35 -3.98 3.55
N LYS A 69 -18.84 -3.41 4.67
CA LYS A 69 -18.01 -3.09 5.84
C LYS A 69 -17.56 -4.32 6.62
N ASN A 70 -18.36 -5.39 6.58
CA ASN A 70 -18.19 -6.57 7.44
C ASN A 70 -17.27 -7.65 6.84
N LYS A 71 -16.88 -7.52 5.57
CA LYS A 71 -16.04 -8.49 4.87
C LYS A 71 -14.77 -7.80 4.37
N ASP A 72 -13.61 -8.31 4.77
CA ASP A 72 -12.34 -7.79 4.27
C ASP A 72 -12.00 -8.44 2.92
N LEU A 73 -11.60 -7.62 1.96
CA LEU A 73 -11.04 -8.10 0.69
C LEU A 73 -9.79 -8.97 0.91
N SER A 74 -9.03 -8.78 1.98
CA SER A 74 -7.81 -9.54 2.21
C SER A 74 -8.07 -11.05 2.36
N THR A 75 -9.17 -11.43 3.01
CA THR A 75 -9.53 -12.81 3.36
C THR A 75 -10.30 -13.55 2.28
N MET A 76 -10.71 -12.87 1.21
CA MET A 76 -11.46 -13.49 0.11
C MET A 76 -10.59 -14.34 -0.80
N SER A 77 -11.19 -15.40 -1.37
CA SER A 77 -10.54 -16.26 -2.36
C SER A 77 -10.25 -15.51 -3.66
N VAL A 78 -9.28 -16.00 -4.45
CA VAL A 78 -8.86 -15.37 -5.71
C VAL A 78 -10.02 -15.27 -6.70
N GLY A 79 -10.85 -16.32 -6.80
CA GLY A 79 -12.02 -16.34 -7.69
C GLY A 79 -13.06 -15.27 -7.33
N GLN A 80 -13.34 -15.09 -6.03
CA GLN A 80 -14.28 -14.05 -5.59
C GLN A 80 -13.72 -12.64 -5.84
N LYS A 81 -12.42 -12.43 -5.64
CA LYS A 81 -11.74 -11.16 -5.96
C LYS A 81 -11.89 -10.81 -7.43
N ALA A 82 -11.66 -11.76 -8.34
CA ALA A 82 -11.81 -11.54 -9.77
C ALA A 82 -13.26 -11.15 -10.16
N ALA A 83 -14.25 -11.80 -9.56
CA ALA A 83 -15.66 -11.45 -9.80
C ALA A 83 -15.99 -10.02 -9.33
N ILE A 84 -15.47 -9.60 -8.17
CA ILE A 84 -15.67 -8.25 -7.65
C ILE A 84 -14.93 -7.21 -8.50
N GLU A 85 -13.75 -7.53 -9.02
CA GLU A 85 -13.00 -6.65 -9.91
C GLU A 85 -13.80 -6.31 -11.17
N LYS A 86 -14.40 -7.31 -11.83
CA LYS A 86 -15.28 -7.09 -13.01
C LYS A 86 -16.45 -6.15 -12.67
N LYS A 87 -17.11 -6.36 -11.53
CA LYS A 87 -18.22 -5.50 -11.08
C LYS A 87 -17.75 -4.08 -10.72
N THR A 88 -16.56 -3.97 -10.13
CA THR A 88 -15.92 -2.69 -9.79
C THR A 88 -15.62 -1.88 -11.04
N ASP A 89 -15.12 -2.53 -12.11
CA ASP A 89 -14.86 -1.88 -13.38
C ASP A 89 -16.12 -1.32 -14.02
N LYS A 90 -17.22 -2.11 -14.04
CA LYS A 90 -18.52 -1.65 -14.51
C LYS A 90 -19.01 -0.42 -13.72
N LYS A 91 -18.87 -0.45 -12.39
CA LYS A 91 -19.26 0.67 -11.52
C LYS A 91 -18.39 1.90 -11.71
N MET A 92 -17.08 1.73 -11.90
CA MET A 92 -16.17 2.84 -12.17
C MET A 92 -16.48 3.52 -13.50
N ARG A 93 -16.82 2.75 -14.54
CA ARG A 93 -17.27 3.28 -15.83
C ARG A 93 -18.57 4.07 -15.67
N ALA A 94 -19.57 3.50 -14.99
CA ALA A 94 -20.85 4.16 -14.72
C ALA A 94 -20.70 5.47 -13.91
N MET A 95 -19.73 5.52 -12.98
CA MET A 95 -19.47 6.72 -12.17
C MET A 95 -18.67 7.80 -12.92
N GLY A 96 -18.01 7.49 -14.03
CA GLY A 96 -17.33 8.41 -14.94
C GLY A 96 -16.63 9.60 -14.25
N ALA A 97 -17.17 10.80 -14.43
CA ALA A 97 -16.64 12.06 -13.89
C ALA A 97 -16.43 12.04 -12.37
N LYS A 98 -17.29 11.35 -11.59
CA LYS A 98 -17.13 11.23 -10.13
C LYS A 98 -15.86 10.47 -9.76
N VAL A 99 -15.46 9.47 -10.55
CA VAL A 99 -14.19 8.76 -10.32
C VAL A 99 -13.00 9.67 -10.60
N MET A 100 -13.06 10.45 -11.69
CA MET A 100 -11.98 11.38 -12.05
C MET A 100 -11.76 12.46 -10.98
N THR A 101 -12.83 13.03 -10.43
CA THR A 101 -12.73 14.02 -9.34
C THR A 101 -12.16 13.39 -8.06
N LEU A 102 -12.57 12.16 -7.73
CA LEU A 102 -12.01 11.41 -6.61
C LEU A 102 -10.52 11.10 -6.80
N VAL A 103 -10.10 10.73 -8.00
CA VAL A 103 -8.70 10.49 -8.35
C VAL A 103 -7.90 11.79 -8.22
N LYS A 104 -8.42 12.93 -8.69
CA LYS A 104 -7.76 14.25 -8.55
C LYS A 104 -7.58 14.63 -7.07
N LYS A 105 -8.64 14.51 -6.24
CA LYS A 105 -8.57 14.75 -4.79
C LYS A 105 -7.57 13.83 -4.10
N THR A 106 -7.63 12.53 -4.40
CA THR A 106 -6.73 11.53 -3.81
C THR A 106 -5.27 11.73 -4.26
N SER A 107 -5.05 12.12 -5.51
CA SER A 107 -3.71 12.43 -6.03
C SER A 107 -3.08 13.61 -5.30
N LYS A 108 -3.83 14.71 -5.09
CA LYS A 108 -3.38 15.84 -4.26
C LYS A 108 -2.99 15.40 -2.85
N GLN A 109 -3.82 14.57 -2.21
CA GLN A 109 -3.52 14.03 -0.88
C GLN A 109 -2.26 13.14 -0.88
N MET A 110 -2.05 12.32 -1.91
CA MET A 110 -0.85 11.48 -2.05
C MET A 110 0.41 12.33 -2.17
N VAL A 111 0.36 13.41 -2.96
CA VAL A 111 1.49 14.35 -3.07
C VAL A 111 1.75 15.05 -1.73
N LYS A 112 0.70 15.52 -1.04
CA LYS A 112 0.83 16.15 0.29
C LYS A 112 1.50 15.20 1.29
N LYS A 113 1.05 13.94 1.36
CA LYS A 113 1.64 12.91 2.23
C LYS A 113 3.08 12.58 1.84
N HIS A 114 3.40 12.52 0.55
CA HIS A 114 4.77 12.27 0.07
C HIS A 114 5.72 13.42 0.45
N ARG A 115 5.27 14.68 0.34
CA ARG A 115 6.03 15.86 0.76
C ARG A 115 6.28 15.86 2.27
N ALA A 116 5.25 15.60 3.07
CA ALA A 116 5.39 15.49 4.53
C ALA A 116 6.36 14.38 4.93
N ALA A 117 6.27 13.20 4.31
CA ALA A 117 7.20 12.10 4.55
C ALA A 117 8.65 12.45 4.15
N LYS A 118 8.83 13.20 3.05
CA LYS A 118 10.15 13.70 2.65
C LYS A 118 10.72 14.67 3.68
N GLN A 119 9.93 15.62 4.16
CA GLN A 119 10.33 16.57 5.21
C GLN A 119 10.72 15.85 6.50
N ALA A 120 9.90 14.89 6.96
CA ALA A 120 10.22 14.07 8.13
C ALA A 120 11.53 13.31 7.98
N MET A 121 11.82 12.75 6.79
CA MET A 121 13.11 12.09 6.52
C MET A 121 14.30 13.07 6.48
N MET A 122 14.09 14.31 6.03
CA MET A 122 15.14 15.34 6.04
C MET A 122 15.46 15.74 7.48
N LEU A 123 14.43 16.01 8.29
CA LEU A 123 14.58 16.33 9.71
C LEU A 123 15.27 15.19 10.49
N ALA A 124 14.87 13.94 10.25
CA ALA A 124 15.54 12.78 10.84
C ALA A 124 17.02 12.71 10.44
N LYS A 125 17.35 12.98 9.17
CA LYS A 125 18.76 13.03 8.73
C LYS A 125 19.54 14.12 9.48
N HIS A 126 18.97 15.31 9.66
CA HIS A 126 19.63 16.39 10.39
C HIS A 126 19.84 16.05 11.88
N LYS A 127 18.87 15.40 12.52
CA LYS A 127 18.98 14.93 13.90
C LYS A 127 20.08 13.86 14.06
N ASP A 128 20.10 12.87 13.16
CA ASP A 128 21.15 11.83 13.14
C ASP A 128 22.57 12.43 13.00
N GLN A 129 22.71 13.58 12.30
CA GLN A 129 24.01 14.27 12.13
C GLN A 129 24.43 15.10 13.35
N HIS A 130 23.48 15.56 14.17
CA HIS A 130 23.78 16.35 15.37
C HIS A 130 24.08 15.47 16.59
N GLU A 131 23.51 14.26 16.67
CA GLU A 131 23.80 13.29 17.74
C GLU A 131 25.09 12.48 17.50
N SER A 132 25.78 12.71 16.38
CA SER A 132 27.04 12.04 16.01
C SER A 132 28.27 12.97 16.06
N ILE A 133 28.12 14.15 16.67
CA ILE A 133 29.18 15.08 17.08
C ILE A 133 29.24 15.04 18.60
#